data_AF-S3VAV8-F1
#
_entry.id   AF-S3VAV8-F1
#
_cell.length_a   1.000
_cell.length_b   1.000
_cell.length_c   1.000
_cell.angle_alpha   90.00
_cell.angle_beta   90.00
_cell.angle_gamma   90.00
#
_symmetry.space_group_name_H-M   'P 1'
#
loop_
_entity.id
_entity.type
_entity.pdbx_description
1 polymer ?
#
loop_
_entity_poly.entity_id
_entity_poly.type
_entity_poly.pdbx_seq_one_letter_code
_entity_poly.pdbx_strand_id
1 'polypeptide(L)'
;MKESTVGRIRTIWQTFDMALNIPAIDKQHIWLIAMIVELEDDLESADPVSMESNFTRTLTRALDYTIEHFSLEEKVLESINYQKLGQHRIQHTRFIAVLRRRARERVTGDYKKAALNLLRNLRTWLFQHILSEDRAYLDAVQIHYDEIKDWMNAQFLNSPHSDEVEDLYRRVMSSSGMGREFEFQTIGEDNLRIISELWFRYKLKTGIAIVDMQHLWLLQLLVRTEKLHRQRLKQEIKNDVLSGRIKEALTATVDYIKEHFSTEEAIMRKFSFHDTNSHIKQHRDFNIIINDLIQGSRNDDTDAISKLLQDLKEWLISHIAVEDKKLFYFFRSRLGEVNEYVRELNQQGKIHIWKDAVSIYRLLVEYEETPTLKT
;
A
#
# COMPACT_ATOMS: atom_id res chain seq x y z
N MET A 1 -21.25 -15.10 5.02
CA MET A 1 -19.97 -14.96 4.27
C MET A 1 -19.23 -16.29 4.21
N LYS A 2 -18.77 -16.71 3.02
CA LYS A 2 -18.02 -17.98 2.79
C LYS A 2 -16.66 -17.95 3.50
N GLU A 3 -16.12 -19.13 3.85
CA GLU A 3 -14.82 -19.19 4.56
C GLU A 3 -13.65 -18.74 3.68
N SER A 4 -13.72 -18.93 2.36
CA SER A 4 -12.73 -18.40 1.41
C SER A 4 -12.66 -16.86 1.44
N THR A 5 -13.81 -16.19 1.55
CA THR A 5 -13.91 -14.73 1.66
C THR A 5 -13.32 -14.24 2.98
N VAL A 6 -13.63 -14.93 4.10
CA VAL A 6 -13.02 -14.63 5.41
C VAL A 6 -11.50 -14.83 5.37
N GLY A 7 -11.02 -15.87 4.67
CA GLY A 7 -9.60 -16.09 4.42
C GLY A 7 -8.94 -14.90 3.72
N ARG A 8 -9.53 -14.39 2.63
CA ARG A 8 -9.03 -13.20 1.91
C ARG A 8 -8.99 -11.96 2.81
N ILE A 9 -10.05 -11.70 3.56
CA ILE A 9 -10.11 -10.56 4.49
C ILE A 9 -9.00 -10.68 5.55
N ARG A 10 -8.83 -11.88 6.13
CA ARG A 10 -7.76 -12.16 7.09
C ARG A 10 -6.38 -11.94 6.50
N THR A 11 -6.13 -12.42 5.28
CA THR A 11 -4.87 -12.20 4.57
C THR A 11 -4.60 -10.71 4.38
N ILE A 12 -5.58 -9.93 3.91
CA ILE A 12 -5.45 -8.47 3.74
C ILE A 12 -5.13 -7.81 5.09
N TRP A 13 -5.92 -8.12 6.12
CA TRP A 13 -5.79 -7.55 7.46
C TRP A 13 -4.40 -7.78 8.06
N GLN A 14 -3.90 -9.02 7.98
CA GLN A 14 -2.59 -9.42 8.52
C GLN A 14 -1.43 -8.91 7.66
N THR A 15 -1.54 -8.99 6.33
CA THR A 15 -0.47 -8.60 5.40
C THR A 15 -0.14 -7.11 5.51
N PHE A 16 -1.17 -6.28 5.70
CA PHE A 16 -1.01 -4.83 5.78
C PHE A 16 -0.97 -4.29 7.21
N ASP A 17 -1.15 -5.13 8.23
CA ASP A 17 -1.20 -4.72 9.65
C ASP A 17 -2.20 -3.59 9.87
N MET A 18 -3.43 -3.81 9.44
CA MET A 18 -4.47 -2.78 9.51
C MET A 18 -5.02 -2.57 10.93
N ALA A 19 -4.53 -3.32 11.92
CA ALA A 19 -4.91 -3.19 13.31
C ALA A 19 -4.38 -1.88 13.90
N LEU A 20 -5.30 -1.11 14.50
CA LEU A 20 -4.98 0.02 15.35
C LEU A 20 -4.94 -0.39 16.83
N ASN A 21 -5.37 -1.61 17.17
CA ASN A 21 -5.56 -2.07 18.56
C ASN A 21 -6.61 -1.25 19.32
N ILE A 22 -7.58 -0.70 18.58
CA ILE A 22 -8.77 -0.03 19.11
C ILE A 22 -9.95 -0.91 18.69
N PRO A 23 -10.44 -1.84 19.55
CA PRO A 23 -11.32 -2.92 19.12
C PRO A 23 -12.58 -2.48 18.39
N ALA A 24 -13.21 -1.37 18.80
CA ALA A 24 -14.41 -0.84 18.15
C ALA A 24 -14.12 -0.34 16.71
N ILE A 25 -12.94 0.22 16.48
CA ILE A 25 -12.50 0.72 15.16
C ILE A 25 -12.00 -0.44 14.29
N ASP A 26 -11.19 -1.34 14.84
CA ASP A 26 -10.67 -2.51 14.10
C ASP A 26 -11.80 -3.40 13.55
N LYS A 27 -12.88 -3.56 14.33
CA LYS A 27 -14.12 -4.22 13.90
C LYS A 27 -14.74 -3.56 12.67
N GLN A 28 -14.85 -2.23 12.69
CA GLN A 28 -15.42 -1.46 11.59
C GLN A 28 -14.53 -1.49 10.35
N HIS A 29 -13.20 -1.41 10.52
CA HIS A 29 -12.26 -1.55 9.42
C HIS A 29 -12.33 -2.92 8.75
N ILE A 30 -12.39 -4.01 9.54
CA ILE A 30 -12.56 -5.36 9.00
C ILE A 30 -13.86 -5.48 8.20
N TRP A 31 -14.94 -4.85 8.66
CA TRP A 31 -16.21 -4.83 7.92
C TRP A 31 -16.14 -4.02 6.63
N LEU A 32 -15.49 -2.86 6.63
CA LEU A 32 -15.25 -2.07 5.41
C LEU A 32 -14.41 -2.85 4.38
N ILE A 33 -13.37 -3.55 4.83
CA ILE A 33 -12.57 -4.44 3.97
C ILE A 33 -13.43 -5.56 3.41
N ALA A 34 -14.32 -6.14 4.22
CA ALA A 34 -15.25 -7.17 3.75
C ALA A 34 -16.17 -6.65 2.65
N MET A 35 -16.67 -5.43 2.76
CA MET A 35 -17.48 -4.81 1.71
C MET A 35 -16.68 -4.57 0.42
N ILE A 36 -15.39 -4.24 0.50
CA ILE A 36 -14.50 -4.17 -0.67
C ILE A 36 -14.37 -5.55 -1.33
N VAL A 37 -14.15 -6.60 -0.53
CA VAL A 37 -14.06 -7.97 -1.04
C VAL A 37 -15.40 -8.43 -1.66
N GLU A 38 -16.54 -8.08 -1.06
CA GLU A 38 -17.87 -8.34 -1.64
C GLU A 38 -18.07 -7.62 -2.98
N LEU A 39 -17.60 -6.36 -3.11
CA LEU A 39 -17.63 -5.63 -4.38
C LEU A 39 -16.73 -6.27 -5.45
N GLU A 40 -15.60 -6.87 -5.07
CA GLU A 40 -14.75 -7.66 -5.97
C GLU A 40 -15.52 -8.89 -6.48
N ASP A 41 -16.10 -9.67 -5.55
CA ASP A 41 -16.87 -10.87 -5.87
C ASP A 41 -18.09 -10.57 -6.78
N ASP A 42 -18.75 -9.41 -6.58
CA ASP A 42 -19.89 -8.98 -7.40
C ASP A 42 -19.49 -8.80 -8.88
N LEU A 43 -18.24 -8.41 -9.18
CA LEU A 43 -17.72 -8.20 -10.54
C LEU A 43 -17.27 -9.47 -11.25
N GLU A 44 -17.14 -10.58 -10.53
CA GLU A 44 -16.85 -11.90 -11.08
C GLU A 44 -18.10 -12.59 -11.66
N SER A 45 -19.31 -12.07 -11.38
CA SER A 45 -20.56 -12.61 -11.92
C SER A 45 -20.56 -12.68 -13.45
N ALA A 46 -20.98 -13.82 -14.00
CA ALA A 46 -21.07 -14.02 -15.45
C ALA A 46 -22.25 -13.28 -16.09
N ASP A 47 -23.31 -12.99 -15.32
CA ASP A 47 -24.50 -12.27 -15.80
C ASP A 47 -24.35 -10.75 -15.56
N PRO A 48 -24.33 -9.92 -16.62
CA PRO A 48 -24.12 -8.46 -16.49
C PRO A 48 -25.20 -7.73 -15.69
N VAL A 49 -26.47 -8.17 -15.79
CA VAL A 49 -27.59 -7.50 -15.11
C VAL A 49 -27.51 -7.75 -13.60
N SER A 50 -27.26 -9.00 -13.21
CA SER A 50 -27.06 -9.36 -11.80
C SER A 50 -25.79 -8.73 -11.23
N MET A 51 -24.71 -8.65 -12.02
CA MET A 51 -23.47 -7.96 -11.64
C MET A 51 -23.74 -6.49 -11.28
N GLU A 52 -24.38 -5.74 -12.17
CA GLU A 52 -24.68 -4.32 -11.94
C GLU A 52 -25.58 -4.11 -10.72
N SER A 53 -26.65 -4.91 -10.59
CA SER A 53 -27.59 -4.83 -9.48
C SER A 53 -26.95 -5.17 -8.13
N ASN A 54 -26.17 -6.27 -8.07
CA ASN A 54 -25.47 -6.67 -6.85
C ASN A 54 -24.42 -5.64 -6.44
N PHE A 55 -23.55 -5.23 -7.38
CA PHE A 55 -22.51 -4.24 -7.11
C PHE A 55 -23.11 -2.91 -6.64
N THR A 56 -24.19 -2.43 -7.25
CA THR A 56 -24.85 -1.18 -6.85
C THR A 56 -25.44 -1.29 -5.44
N ARG A 57 -26.05 -2.43 -5.09
CA ARG A 57 -26.58 -2.69 -3.75
C ARG A 57 -25.46 -2.74 -2.71
N THR A 58 -24.37 -3.46 -3.00
CA THR A 58 -23.20 -3.56 -2.12
C THR A 58 -22.53 -2.20 -1.96
N LEU A 59 -22.41 -1.40 -3.03
CA LEU A 59 -21.86 -0.04 -2.99
C LEU A 59 -22.70 0.90 -2.11
N THR A 60 -24.03 0.76 -2.15
CA THR A 60 -24.93 1.54 -1.30
C THR A 60 -24.75 1.18 0.18
N ARG A 61 -24.69 -0.12 0.50
CA ARG A 61 -24.37 -0.60 1.85
C ARG A 61 -23.00 -0.08 2.33
N ALA A 62 -22.00 -0.10 1.46
CA ALA A 62 -20.67 0.43 1.75
C ALA A 62 -20.68 1.92 2.05
N LEU A 63 -21.43 2.72 1.28
CA LEU A 63 -21.61 4.13 1.55
C LEU A 63 -22.26 4.36 2.93
N ASP A 64 -23.35 3.66 3.24
CA ASP A 64 -24.06 3.84 4.51
C ASP A 64 -23.17 3.50 5.71
N TYR A 65 -22.46 2.36 5.65
CA TYR A 65 -21.57 1.95 6.73
C TYR A 65 -20.33 2.86 6.85
N THR A 66 -19.80 3.37 5.74
CA THR A 66 -18.70 4.35 5.77
C THR A 66 -19.12 5.62 6.51
N ILE A 67 -20.35 6.10 6.32
CA ILE A 67 -20.88 7.26 7.05
C ILE A 67 -20.98 6.97 8.55
N GLU A 68 -21.45 5.78 8.90
CA GLU A 68 -21.56 5.34 10.29
C GLU A 68 -20.19 5.27 10.97
N HIS A 69 -19.23 4.62 10.33
CA HIS A 69 -17.85 4.49 10.81
C HIS A 69 -17.20 5.86 11.06
N PHE A 70 -17.20 6.75 10.06
CA PHE A 70 -16.64 8.09 10.20
C PHE A 70 -17.35 8.91 11.29
N SER A 71 -18.66 8.72 11.47
CA SER A 71 -19.40 9.41 12.54
C SER A 71 -18.93 8.98 13.93
N LEU A 72 -18.65 7.69 14.15
CA LEU A 72 -18.07 7.24 15.41
C LEU A 72 -16.65 7.79 15.59
N GLU A 73 -15.80 7.59 14.59
CA GLU A 73 -14.40 8.00 14.61
C GLU A 73 -14.25 9.50 14.87
N GLU A 74 -15.00 10.34 14.17
CA GLU A 74 -14.95 11.79 14.36
C GLU A 74 -15.39 12.21 15.76
N LYS A 75 -16.37 11.52 16.37
CA LYS A 75 -16.77 11.79 17.76
C LYS A 75 -15.71 11.35 18.77
N VAL A 76 -14.99 10.25 18.49
CA VAL A 76 -13.82 9.83 19.28
C VAL A 76 -12.74 10.91 19.21
N LEU A 77 -12.40 11.38 18.02
CA LEU A 77 -11.37 12.39 17.82
C LEU A 77 -11.77 13.75 18.40
N GLU A 78 -13.06 14.08 18.39
CA GLU A 78 -13.60 15.29 19.01
C GLU A 78 -13.53 15.23 20.55
N SER A 79 -13.86 14.09 21.15
CA SER A 79 -13.85 13.94 22.63
C SER A 79 -12.44 14.09 23.23
N ILE A 80 -11.40 13.74 22.47
CA ILE A 80 -10.00 13.88 22.88
C ILE A 80 -9.33 15.17 22.37
N ASN A 81 -10.08 16.08 21.75
CA ASN A 81 -9.54 17.31 21.14
C ASN A 81 -8.37 17.08 20.17
N TYR A 82 -8.49 16.06 19.30
CA TYR A 82 -7.45 15.72 18.34
C TYR A 82 -7.15 16.89 17.39
N GLN A 83 -5.92 17.37 17.41
CA GLN A 83 -5.51 18.61 16.74
C GLN A 83 -5.77 18.62 15.23
N LYS A 84 -5.70 17.45 14.57
CA LYS A 84 -5.89 17.32 13.12
C LYS A 84 -7.32 16.94 12.71
N LEU A 85 -8.29 16.94 13.63
CA LEU A 85 -9.69 16.56 13.36
C LEU A 85 -10.29 17.31 12.16
N GLY A 86 -10.04 18.62 12.03
CA GLY A 86 -10.55 19.39 10.90
C GLY A 86 -10.04 18.89 9.54
N GLN A 87 -8.77 18.50 9.44
CA GLN A 87 -8.19 17.93 8.21
C GLN A 87 -8.77 16.55 7.92
N HIS A 88 -8.94 15.74 8.96
CA HIS A 88 -9.49 14.39 8.89
C HIS A 88 -10.95 14.41 8.40
N ARG A 89 -11.82 15.26 8.97
CA ARG A 89 -13.21 15.51 8.53
C ARG A 89 -13.33 15.91 7.05
N ILE A 90 -12.39 16.71 6.54
CA ILE A 90 -12.37 17.11 5.13
C ILE A 90 -12.13 15.90 4.22
N GLN A 91 -11.28 14.96 4.62
CA GLN A 91 -11.00 13.73 3.85
C GLN A 91 -12.26 12.86 3.79
N HIS A 92 -12.93 12.64 4.93
CA HIS A 92 -14.19 11.91 5.01
C HIS A 92 -15.28 12.52 4.13
N THR A 93 -15.48 13.83 4.27
CA THR A 93 -16.51 14.57 3.51
C THR A 93 -16.31 14.41 2.00
N ARG A 94 -15.05 14.50 1.54
CA ARG A 94 -14.70 14.30 0.12
C ARG A 94 -14.95 12.86 -0.33
N PHE A 95 -14.57 11.88 0.48
CA PHE A 95 -14.77 10.47 0.16
C PHE A 95 -16.25 10.11 0.04
N ILE A 96 -17.07 10.53 1.02
CA ILE A 96 -18.52 10.37 1.00
C ILE A 96 -19.16 11.04 -0.22
N ALA A 97 -18.69 12.25 -0.60
CA ALA A 97 -19.20 12.94 -1.79
C ALA A 97 -18.92 12.15 -3.09
N VAL A 98 -17.73 11.56 -3.21
CA VAL A 98 -17.36 10.71 -4.36
C VAL A 98 -18.22 9.45 -4.39
N LEU A 99 -18.36 8.74 -3.27
CA LEU A 99 -19.20 7.54 -3.18
C LEU A 99 -20.66 7.82 -3.51
N ARG A 100 -21.24 8.87 -2.92
CA ARG A 100 -22.62 9.32 -3.20
C ARG A 100 -22.84 9.62 -4.67
N ARG A 101 -21.88 10.30 -5.30
CA ARG A 101 -21.95 10.60 -6.73
C ARG A 101 -21.95 9.31 -7.54
N ARG A 102 -21.03 8.40 -7.25
CA ARG A 102 -20.87 7.12 -7.97
C ARG A 102 -22.05 6.18 -7.79
N ALA A 103 -22.60 6.07 -6.59
CA ALA A 103 -23.78 5.25 -6.31
C ALA A 103 -25.05 5.73 -7.07
N ARG A 104 -25.11 7.00 -7.49
CA ARG A 104 -26.22 7.55 -8.26
C ARG A 104 -25.95 7.69 -9.76
N GLU A 105 -24.70 7.53 -10.19
CA GLU A 105 -24.33 7.66 -11.60
C GLU A 105 -24.85 6.45 -12.38
N ARG A 106 -25.65 6.70 -13.42
CA ARG A 106 -25.95 5.68 -14.43
C ARG A 106 -24.77 5.57 -15.37
N VAL A 107 -24.12 4.42 -15.41
CA VAL A 107 -23.00 4.19 -16.32
C VAL A 107 -23.54 3.85 -17.70
N THR A 108 -23.22 4.68 -18.68
CA THR A 108 -23.46 4.37 -20.09
C THR A 108 -22.21 3.75 -20.70
N GLY A 109 -22.32 2.57 -21.31
CA GLY A 109 -21.18 1.86 -21.92
C GLY A 109 -20.68 0.69 -21.06
N ASP A 110 -19.37 0.53 -20.94
CA ASP A 110 -18.76 -0.60 -20.22
C ASP A 110 -18.85 -0.41 -18.69
N TYR A 111 -19.95 -0.91 -18.11
CA TYR A 111 -20.20 -0.90 -16.68
C TYR A 111 -19.08 -1.58 -15.88
N LYS A 112 -18.63 -2.76 -16.32
CA LYS A 112 -17.62 -3.54 -15.60
C LYS A 112 -16.32 -2.75 -15.47
N LYS A 113 -15.86 -2.13 -16.55
CA LYS A 113 -14.66 -1.27 -16.50
C LYS A 113 -14.84 -0.06 -15.58
N ALA A 114 -16.02 0.57 -15.56
CA ALA A 114 -16.29 1.67 -14.65
C ALA A 114 -16.30 1.23 -13.18
N ALA A 115 -16.92 0.08 -12.90
CA ALA A 115 -17.00 -0.51 -11.57
C ALA A 115 -15.63 -0.96 -11.05
N LEU A 116 -14.81 -1.61 -11.87
CA LEU A 116 -13.42 -1.96 -11.54
C LEU A 116 -12.59 -0.72 -11.19
N ASN A 117 -12.71 0.35 -11.98
CA ASN A 117 -12.02 1.60 -11.69
C ASN A 117 -12.46 2.24 -10.37
N LEU A 118 -13.76 2.20 -10.07
CA LEU A 118 -14.29 2.67 -8.80
C LEU A 118 -13.74 1.84 -7.64
N LEU A 119 -13.86 0.53 -7.72
CA LEU A 119 -13.39 -0.43 -6.71
C LEU A 119 -11.91 -0.24 -6.39
N ARG A 120 -11.06 -0.10 -7.43
CA ARG A 120 -9.64 0.22 -7.25
C ARG A 120 -9.43 1.51 -6.46
N ASN A 121 -10.22 2.54 -6.73
CA ASN A 121 -10.11 3.81 -6.01
C ASN A 121 -10.59 3.69 -4.56
N LEU A 122 -11.67 2.94 -4.30
CA LEU A 122 -12.19 2.70 -2.95
C LEU A 122 -11.18 1.94 -2.10
N ARG A 123 -10.65 0.82 -2.63
CA ARG A 123 -9.61 0.02 -1.97
C ARG A 123 -8.37 0.85 -1.67
N THR A 124 -7.87 1.59 -2.67
CA THR A 124 -6.69 2.47 -2.51
C THR A 124 -6.92 3.51 -1.42
N TRP A 125 -8.08 4.19 -1.45
CA TRP A 125 -8.39 5.24 -0.48
C TRP A 125 -8.52 4.67 0.93
N LEU A 126 -9.30 3.59 1.10
CA LEU A 126 -9.54 2.97 2.40
C LEU A 126 -8.22 2.50 3.04
N PHE A 127 -7.39 1.78 2.28
CA PHE A 127 -6.14 1.25 2.81
C PHE A 127 -5.18 2.37 3.17
N GLN A 128 -5.06 3.39 2.33
CA GLN A 128 -4.23 4.55 2.62
C GLN A 128 -4.73 5.30 3.85
N HIS A 129 -6.04 5.45 4.00
CA HIS A 129 -6.65 6.15 5.12
C HIS A 129 -6.36 5.43 6.45
N ILE A 130 -6.68 4.14 6.54
CA ILE A 130 -6.40 3.30 7.71
C ILE A 130 -4.91 3.32 8.09
N LEU A 131 -4.03 3.09 7.11
CA LEU A 131 -2.60 2.92 7.36
C LEU A 131 -1.86 4.23 7.60
N SER A 132 -2.45 5.37 7.26
CA SER A 132 -1.80 6.69 7.38
C SER A 132 -2.57 7.62 8.30
N GLU A 133 -3.80 7.96 7.95
CA GLU A 133 -4.58 8.99 8.63
C GLU A 133 -5.11 8.47 9.97
N ASP A 134 -5.60 7.23 10.01
CA ASP A 134 -6.24 6.67 11.20
C ASP A 134 -5.19 6.23 12.21
N ARG A 135 -4.12 5.59 11.70
CA ARG A 135 -2.93 5.29 12.48
C ARG A 135 -2.28 6.55 13.09
N ALA A 136 -2.43 7.73 12.49
CA ALA A 136 -1.83 8.97 12.98
C ALA A 136 -2.51 9.57 14.23
N TYR A 137 -3.69 9.10 14.64
CA TYR A 137 -4.30 9.50 15.91
C TYR A 137 -4.07 8.49 17.04
N LEU A 138 -3.41 7.36 16.77
CA LEU A 138 -3.23 6.26 17.72
C LEU A 138 -2.67 6.75 19.07
N ASP A 139 -1.57 7.50 19.04
CA ASP A 139 -0.93 8.00 20.26
C ASP A 139 -1.85 8.91 21.07
N ALA A 140 -2.66 9.74 20.40
CA ALA A 140 -3.60 10.63 21.05
C ALA A 140 -4.77 9.86 21.68
N VAL A 141 -5.31 8.86 20.98
CA VAL A 141 -6.36 7.99 21.52
C VAL A 141 -5.84 7.17 22.69
N GLN A 142 -4.61 6.66 22.63
CA GLN A 142 -4.03 5.79 23.65
C GLN A 142 -3.92 6.49 25.02
N ILE A 143 -3.67 7.80 25.04
CA ILE A 143 -3.63 8.61 26.27
C ILE A 143 -4.98 8.61 26.99
N HIS A 144 -6.07 8.64 26.23
CA HIS A 144 -7.45 8.75 26.74
C HIS A 144 -8.23 7.43 26.69
N TYR A 145 -7.59 6.33 26.25
CA TYR A 145 -8.28 5.10 25.86
C TYR A 145 -9.17 4.54 26.97
N ASP A 146 -8.67 4.51 28.20
CA ASP A 146 -9.42 3.99 29.35
C ASP A 146 -10.66 4.82 29.68
N GLU A 147 -10.67 6.11 29.36
CA GLU A 147 -11.81 7.02 29.59
C GLU A 147 -12.90 6.83 28.54
N ILE A 148 -12.52 6.49 27.29
CA ILE A 148 -13.43 6.49 26.15
C ILE A 148 -13.82 5.09 25.64
N LYS A 149 -13.11 4.02 26.02
CA LYS A 149 -13.33 2.65 25.52
C LYS A 149 -14.76 2.14 25.70
N ASP A 150 -15.37 2.38 26.86
CA ASP A 150 -16.71 1.89 27.15
C ASP A 150 -17.76 2.66 26.35
N TRP A 151 -17.57 3.97 26.21
CA TRP A 151 -18.41 4.81 25.37
C TRP A 151 -18.29 4.41 23.89
N MET A 152 -17.07 4.19 23.38
CA MET A 152 -16.84 3.73 21.99
C MET A 152 -17.56 2.41 21.73
N ASN A 153 -17.40 1.45 22.64
CA ASN A 153 -18.05 0.15 22.52
C ASN A 153 -19.58 0.27 22.57
N ALA A 154 -20.12 1.11 23.46
CA ALA A 154 -21.56 1.36 23.53
C ALA A 154 -22.10 2.01 22.24
N GLN A 155 -21.36 2.94 21.63
CA GLN A 155 -21.74 3.51 20.34
C GLN A 155 -21.69 2.47 19.21
N PHE A 156 -20.67 1.62 19.17
CA PHE A 156 -20.56 0.52 18.20
C PHE A 156 -21.75 -0.46 18.33
N LEU A 157 -22.14 -0.80 19.55
CA LEU A 157 -23.29 -1.70 19.81
C LEU A 157 -24.64 -1.10 19.42
N ASN A 158 -24.75 0.21 19.19
CA ASN A 158 -25.96 0.83 18.66
C ASN A 158 -26.08 0.69 17.13
N SER A 159 -25.02 0.21 16.46
CA SER A 159 -25.06 -0.09 15.03
C SER A 159 -26.06 -1.21 14.74
N PRO A 160 -26.90 -1.09 13.70
CA PRO A 160 -27.71 -2.22 13.23
C PRO A 160 -26.85 -3.38 12.70
N HIS A 161 -25.56 -3.16 12.46
CA HIS A 161 -24.61 -4.14 11.95
C HIS A 161 -23.71 -4.74 13.03
N SER A 162 -23.86 -4.36 14.31
CA SER A 162 -22.91 -4.73 15.39
C SER A 162 -22.68 -6.24 15.49
N ASP A 163 -23.74 -7.03 15.38
CA ASP A 163 -23.67 -8.50 15.53
C ASP A 163 -22.94 -9.16 14.36
N GLU A 164 -23.23 -8.72 13.13
CA GLU A 164 -22.57 -9.22 11.92
C GLU A 164 -21.08 -8.85 11.90
N VAL A 165 -20.78 -7.62 12.33
CA VAL A 165 -19.41 -7.10 12.41
C VAL A 165 -18.62 -7.86 13.49
N GLU A 166 -19.22 -8.10 14.66
CA GLU A 166 -18.59 -8.86 15.75
C GLU A 166 -18.33 -10.32 15.33
N ASP A 167 -19.28 -10.95 14.63
CA ASP A 167 -19.10 -12.30 14.09
C ASP A 167 -17.92 -12.36 13.10
N LEU A 168 -17.89 -11.45 12.12
CA LEU A 168 -16.80 -11.41 11.16
C LEU A 168 -15.46 -11.17 11.84
N TYR A 169 -15.40 -10.20 12.76
CA TYR A 169 -14.19 -9.90 13.52
C TYR A 169 -13.67 -11.14 14.23
N ARG A 170 -14.53 -11.86 14.96
CA ARG A 170 -14.13 -13.12 15.62
C ARG A 170 -13.60 -14.15 14.64
N ARG A 171 -14.23 -14.32 13.48
CA ARG A 171 -13.81 -15.29 12.46
C ARG A 171 -12.47 -14.92 11.80
N VAL A 172 -12.27 -13.63 11.51
CA VAL A 172 -11.01 -13.11 10.96
C VAL A 172 -9.88 -13.31 11.98
N MET A 173 -10.13 -13.02 13.26
CA MET A 173 -9.15 -13.11 14.34
C MET A 173 -8.93 -14.54 14.87
N SER A 174 -9.89 -15.45 14.70
CA SER A 174 -9.73 -16.84 15.13
C SER A 174 -8.75 -17.58 14.21
N SER A 175 -7.57 -17.87 14.75
CA SER A 175 -6.50 -18.62 14.08
C SER A 175 -6.86 -20.11 13.97
N SER A 176 -7.63 -20.49 12.95
CA SER A 176 -7.93 -21.89 12.65
C SER A 176 -7.29 -22.31 11.33
N GLY A 177 -6.03 -22.75 11.41
CA GLY A 177 -5.56 -23.98 10.73
C GLY A 177 -5.71 -24.14 9.22
N MET A 178 -5.90 -23.09 8.43
CA MET A 178 -5.81 -23.21 6.97
C MET A 178 -4.37 -22.95 6.55
N GLY A 179 -3.77 -24.00 5.97
CA GLY A 179 -2.40 -24.01 5.49
C GLY A 179 -2.10 -22.74 4.71
N ARG A 180 -0.98 -22.13 5.10
CA ARG A 180 -0.32 -21.02 4.42
C ARG A 180 -0.14 -21.34 2.94
N GLU A 181 -1.16 -21.11 2.11
CA GLU A 181 -0.96 -20.80 0.69
C GLU A 181 -0.37 -19.39 0.63
N PHE A 182 0.86 -19.26 1.15
CA PHE A 182 1.62 -18.05 0.98
C PHE A 182 2.20 -18.09 -0.43
N GLU A 183 1.56 -17.39 -1.35
CA GLU A 183 2.24 -16.86 -2.55
C GLU A 183 3.47 -15.99 -2.19
N PHE A 184 3.69 -15.70 -0.89
CA PHE A 184 4.72 -14.77 -0.39
C PHE A 184 5.88 -15.41 0.37
N GLN A 185 6.17 -16.70 0.16
CA GLN A 185 7.35 -17.35 0.78
C GLN A 185 8.66 -16.59 0.51
N THR A 186 8.75 -15.80 -0.56
CA THR A 186 9.96 -15.03 -0.93
C THR A 186 10.10 -13.68 -0.23
N ILE A 187 8.99 -13.00 0.11
CA ILE A 187 9.01 -11.61 0.62
C ILE A 187 8.88 -11.57 2.15
N GLY A 188 8.07 -12.47 2.75
CA GLY A 188 7.79 -12.52 4.18
C GLY A 188 6.76 -11.48 4.64
N GLU A 189 5.78 -11.88 5.46
CA GLU A 189 4.65 -11.04 5.92
C GLU A 189 5.12 -9.75 6.61
N ASP A 190 6.11 -9.84 7.50
CA ASP A 190 6.69 -8.66 8.18
C ASP A 190 7.21 -7.60 7.22
N ASN A 191 7.79 -8.02 6.10
CA ASN A 191 8.37 -7.09 5.14
C ASN A 191 7.27 -6.41 4.33
N LEU A 192 6.25 -7.17 3.89
CA LEU A 192 5.08 -6.60 3.20
C LEU A 192 4.40 -5.54 4.06
N ARG A 193 4.28 -5.78 5.37
CA ARG A 193 3.77 -4.79 6.32
C ARG A 193 4.57 -3.48 6.27
N ILE A 194 5.89 -3.56 6.43
CA ILE A 194 6.75 -2.35 6.47
C ILE A 194 6.70 -1.62 5.11
N ILE A 195 6.73 -2.36 4.00
CA ILE A 195 6.60 -1.77 2.66
C ILE A 195 5.26 -1.05 2.52
N SER A 196 4.16 -1.69 2.92
CA SER A 196 2.82 -1.12 2.88
C SER A 196 2.74 0.17 3.68
N GLU A 197 3.25 0.18 4.91
CA GLU A 197 3.28 1.36 5.75
C GLU A 197 4.03 2.50 5.07
N LEU A 198 5.25 2.26 4.56
CA LEU A 198 6.03 3.27 3.85
C LEU A 198 5.30 3.78 2.60
N TRP A 199 4.73 2.86 1.82
CA TRP A 199 4.04 3.16 0.57
C TRP A 199 2.87 4.13 0.77
N PHE A 200 2.00 3.83 1.72
CA PHE A 200 0.80 4.62 1.97
C PHE A 200 1.07 5.88 2.79
N ARG A 201 1.90 5.79 3.83
CA ARG A 201 2.24 6.92 4.72
C ARG A 201 2.89 8.07 3.95
N TYR A 202 3.81 7.75 3.05
CA TYR A 202 4.52 8.76 2.24
C TYR A 202 3.88 8.99 0.87
N LYS A 203 2.74 8.35 0.57
CA LYS A 203 1.97 8.52 -0.68
C LYS A 203 2.87 8.32 -1.91
N LEU A 204 3.65 7.23 -1.90
CA LEU A 204 4.75 6.95 -2.84
C LEU A 204 4.30 6.55 -4.24
N LYS A 205 3.02 6.23 -4.42
CA LYS A 205 2.45 5.94 -5.74
C LYS A 205 2.63 7.14 -6.69
N THR A 206 3.39 6.92 -7.76
CA THR A 206 3.51 7.84 -8.89
C THR A 206 2.31 7.67 -9.82
N GLY A 207 1.86 6.44 -10.09
CA GLY A 207 0.83 6.16 -11.10
C GLY A 207 1.39 5.78 -12.46
N ILE A 208 2.72 5.65 -12.58
CA ILE A 208 3.38 5.00 -13.71
C ILE A 208 3.72 3.58 -13.27
N ALA A 209 3.00 2.57 -13.80
CA ALA A 209 3.00 1.22 -13.25
C ALA A 209 4.40 0.60 -13.10
N ILE A 210 5.27 0.74 -14.10
CA ILE A 210 6.65 0.21 -14.01
C ILE A 210 7.48 0.91 -12.93
N VAL A 211 7.33 2.22 -12.79
CA VAL A 211 8.06 3.01 -11.80
C VAL A 211 7.59 2.61 -10.41
N ASP A 212 6.27 2.51 -10.21
CA ASP A 212 5.67 2.06 -8.95
C ASP A 212 6.11 0.62 -8.58
N MET A 213 6.17 -0.30 -9.56
CA MET A 213 6.70 -1.65 -9.34
C MET A 213 8.17 -1.64 -8.91
N GLN A 214 9.01 -0.83 -9.57
CA GLN A 214 10.41 -0.70 -9.22
C GLN A 214 10.60 -0.05 -7.83
N HIS A 215 9.81 0.96 -7.49
CA HIS A 215 9.81 1.57 -6.15
C HIS A 215 9.43 0.57 -5.06
N LEU A 216 8.39 -0.24 -5.28
CA LEU A 216 7.99 -1.29 -4.32
C LEU A 216 9.08 -2.34 -4.12
N TRP A 217 9.80 -2.70 -5.18
CA TRP A 217 10.94 -3.61 -5.07
C TRP A 217 12.12 -2.97 -4.34
N LEU A 218 12.42 -1.68 -4.59
CA LEU A 218 13.43 -0.94 -3.85
C LEU A 218 13.13 -0.93 -2.35
N LEU A 219 11.87 -0.67 -1.98
CA LEU A 219 11.43 -0.73 -0.57
C LEU A 219 11.62 -2.14 0.00
N GLN A 220 11.32 -3.20 -0.75
CA GLN A 220 11.57 -4.57 -0.31
C GLN A 220 13.06 -4.86 -0.07
N LEU A 221 13.94 -4.44 -0.99
CA LEU A 221 15.39 -4.61 -0.83
C LEU A 221 15.92 -3.85 0.38
N LEU A 222 15.44 -2.62 0.58
CA LEU A 222 15.80 -1.79 1.73
C LEU A 222 15.35 -2.43 3.06
N VAL A 223 14.07 -2.81 3.16
CA VAL A 223 13.50 -3.46 4.36
C VAL A 223 14.22 -4.77 4.68
N ARG A 224 14.49 -5.59 3.66
CA ARG A 224 15.26 -6.82 3.80
C ARG A 224 16.66 -6.55 4.34
N THR A 225 17.34 -5.54 3.82
CA THR A 225 18.71 -5.19 4.25
C THR A 225 18.73 -4.64 5.67
N GLU A 226 17.78 -3.76 6.04
CA GLU A 226 17.60 -3.30 7.42
C GLU A 226 17.32 -4.46 8.40
N LYS A 227 16.54 -5.46 7.98
CA LYS A 227 16.23 -6.64 8.81
C LYS A 227 17.49 -7.46 9.09
N LEU A 228 18.30 -7.73 8.06
CA LEU A 228 19.58 -8.43 8.23
C LEU A 228 20.54 -7.66 9.14
N HIS A 229 20.60 -6.33 8.99
CA HIS A 229 21.43 -5.47 9.83
C HIS A 229 20.97 -5.46 11.29
N ARG A 230 19.65 -5.39 11.54
CA ARG A 230 19.09 -5.52 12.91
C ARG A 230 19.41 -6.86 13.56
N GLN A 231 19.38 -7.96 12.81
CA GLN A 231 19.78 -9.29 13.31
C GLN A 231 21.25 -9.32 13.73
N ARG A 232 22.11 -8.56 13.03
CA ARG A 232 23.54 -8.42 13.37
C ARG A 232 23.72 -7.69 14.69
N LEU A 233 23.01 -6.58 14.87
CA LEU A 233 23.05 -5.81 16.13
C LEU A 233 22.59 -6.64 17.34
N LYS A 234 21.66 -7.58 17.13
CA LYS A 234 21.17 -8.49 18.18
C LYS A 234 22.01 -9.77 18.39
N GLN A 235 23.05 -9.99 17.58
CA GLN A 235 23.92 -11.17 17.63
C GLN A 235 23.17 -12.52 17.47
N GLU A 236 22.04 -12.53 16.75
CA GLU A 236 21.18 -13.72 16.62
C GLU A 236 21.77 -14.82 15.70
N ILE A 237 22.81 -14.50 14.91
CA ILE A 237 23.44 -15.38 13.90
C ILE A 237 24.97 -15.19 13.97
N LYS A 238 25.75 -16.23 13.60
CA LYS A 238 27.22 -16.14 13.50
C LYS A 238 27.67 -14.96 12.60
N ASN A 239 28.56 -14.12 13.13
CA ASN A 239 28.96 -12.83 12.55
C ASN A 239 29.47 -12.92 11.10
N ASP A 240 30.41 -13.81 10.79
CA ASP A 240 31.05 -13.85 9.45
C ASP A 240 30.07 -14.14 8.31
N VAL A 241 29.11 -15.05 8.54
CA VAL A 241 28.07 -15.40 7.55
C VAL A 241 27.09 -14.24 7.36
N LEU A 242 26.75 -13.54 8.44
CA LEU A 242 25.82 -12.42 8.40
C LEU A 242 26.43 -11.18 7.73
N SER A 243 27.72 -10.92 7.95
CA SER A 243 28.47 -9.87 7.27
C SER A 243 28.47 -10.01 5.75
N GLY A 244 28.71 -11.22 5.25
CA GLY A 244 28.63 -11.51 3.81
C GLY A 244 27.23 -11.23 3.25
N ARG A 245 26.19 -11.72 3.93
CA ARG A 245 24.79 -11.51 3.51
C ARG A 245 24.36 -10.04 3.51
N ILE A 246 24.84 -9.23 4.45
CA ILE A 246 24.57 -7.78 4.47
C ILE A 246 25.25 -7.08 3.29
N LYS A 247 26.52 -7.41 2.99
CA LYS A 247 27.24 -6.86 1.84
C LYS A 247 26.56 -7.21 0.52
N GLU A 248 26.13 -8.46 0.37
CA GLU A 248 25.35 -8.90 -0.79
C GLU A 248 24.02 -8.14 -0.92
N ALA A 249 23.28 -7.97 0.19
CA ALA A 249 22.01 -7.26 0.21
C ALA A 249 22.17 -5.76 -0.10
N LEU A 250 23.21 -5.11 0.44
CA LEU A 250 23.55 -3.71 0.12
C LEU A 250 23.91 -3.57 -1.36
N THR A 251 24.75 -4.46 -1.89
CA THR A 251 25.14 -4.45 -3.31
C THR A 251 23.92 -4.60 -4.20
N ALA A 252 23.06 -5.59 -3.92
CA ALA A 252 21.81 -5.79 -4.66
C ALA A 252 20.88 -4.57 -4.61
N THR A 253 20.78 -3.90 -3.45
CA THR A 253 19.99 -2.67 -3.29
C THR A 253 20.53 -1.56 -4.20
N VAL A 254 21.85 -1.34 -4.19
CA VAL A 254 22.50 -0.28 -4.97
C VAL A 254 22.48 -0.53 -6.47
N ASP A 255 22.70 -1.77 -6.90
CA ASP A 255 22.62 -2.12 -8.31
C ASP A 255 21.19 -1.93 -8.83
N TYR A 256 20.19 -2.27 -8.02
CA TYR A 256 18.80 -2.06 -8.39
C TYR A 256 18.40 -0.57 -8.42
N ILE A 257 18.95 0.27 -7.54
CA ILE A 257 18.78 1.74 -7.61
C ILE A 257 19.27 2.28 -8.97
N LYS A 258 20.45 1.82 -9.44
CA LYS A 258 21.00 2.24 -10.73
C LYS A 258 20.12 1.78 -11.90
N GLU A 259 19.62 0.55 -11.84
CA GLU A 259 18.68 0.03 -12.85
C GLU A 259 17.39 0.86 -12.89
N HIS A 260 16.80 1.13 -11.73
CA HIS A 260 15.61 1.96 -11.61
C HIS A 260 15.81 3.36 -12.21
N PHE A 261 16.90 4.05 -11.85
CA PHE A 261 17.23 5.35 -12.43
C PHE A 261 17.39 5.27 -13.95
N SER A 262 18.06 4.25 -14.47
CA SER A 262 18.20 4.06 -15.91
C SER A 262 16.84 3.95 -16.62
N THR A 263 15.88 3.23 -16.02
CA THR A 263 14.51 3.14 -16.54
C THR A 263 13.83 4.51 -16.56
N GLU A 264 13.85 5.24 -15.45
CA GLU A 264 13.23 6.57 -15.38
C GLU A 264 13.87 7.56 -16.36
N GLU A 265 15.19 7.57 -16.44
CA GLU A 265 15.96 8.41 -17.37
C GLU A 265 15.64 8.11 -18.83
N ALA A 266 15.45 6.83 -19.18
CA ALA A 266 15.04 6.44 -20.51
C ALA A 266 13.63 6.98 -20.84
N ILE A 267 12.70 6.92 -19.88
CA ILE A 267 11.34 7.48 -20.05
C ILE A 267 11.41 9.01 -20.17
N MET A 268 12.09 9.69 -19.24
CA MET A 268 12.25 11.15 -19.24
C MET A 268 12.82 11.67 -20.56
N ARG A 269 13.89 11.04 -21.06
CA ARG A 269 14.52 11.42 -22.35
C ARG A 269 13.59 11.18 -23.53
N LYS A 270 12.97 9.99 -23.61
CA LYS A 270 12.09 9.61 -24.72
C LYS A 270 10.93 10.58 -24.88
N PHE A 271 10.35 11.00 -23.76
CA PHE A 271 9.15 11.84 -23.75
C PHE A 271 9.42 13.32 -23.48
N SER A 272 10.70 13.73 -23.44
CA SER A 272 11.14 15.13 -23.25
C SER A 272 10.57 15.79 -21.99
N PHE A 273 10.71 15.12 -20.84
CA PHE A 273 10.34 15.69 -19.55
C PHE A 273 11.14 16.98 -19.27
N HIS A 274 10.47 18.06 -18.89
CA HIS A 274 11.10 19.39 -18.82
C HIS A 274 12.25 19.46 -17.81
N ASP A 275 12.16 18.72 -16.70
CA ASP A 275 13.18 18.71 -15.64
C ASP A 275 14.21 17.57 -15.77
N THR A 276 14.29 16.91 -16.93
CA THR A 276 15.19 15.75 -17.17
C THR A 276 16.61 16.01 -16.67
N ASN A 277 17.20 17.16 -16.98
CA ASN A 277 18.59 17.45 -16.59
C ASN A 277 18.76 17.59 -15.08
N SER A 278 17.79 18.22 -14.40
CA SER A 278 17.82 18.39 -12.95
C SER A 278 17.62 17.05 -12.24
N HIS A 279 16.65 16.25 -12.68
CA HIS A 279 16.35 14.93 -12.14
C HIS A 279 17.55 13.99 -12.27
N ILE A 280 18.19 13.95 -13.45
CA ILE A 280 19.40 13.15 -13.69
C ILE A 280 20.57 13.61 -12.82
N LYS A 281 20.69 14.92 -12.56
CA LYS A 281 21.72 15.42 -11.65
C LYS A 281 21.50 14.86 -10.24
N GLN A 282 20.26 14.84 -9.74
CA GLN A 282 19.93 14.26 -8.43
C GLN A 282 20.32 12.76 -8.36
N HIS A 283 20.01 11.98 -9.40
CA HIS A 283 20.42 10.57 -9.48
C HIS A 283 21.94 10.39 -9.47
N ARG A 284 22.68 11.25 -10.18
CA ARG A 284 24.15 11.21 -10.21
C ARG A 284 24.75 11.55 -8.86
N ASP A 285 24.28 12.63 -8.24
CA ASP A 285 24.76 13.08 -6.93
C ASP A 285 24.51 11.98 -5.88
N PHE A 286 23.34 11.34 -5.91
CA PHE A 286 23.02 10.23 -5.02
C PHE A 286 23.88 8.98 -5.26
N ASN A 287 24.15 8.62 -6.52
CA ASN A 287 25.06 7.52 -6.84
C ASN A 287 26.48 7.77 -6.31
N ILE A 288 26.95 9.03 -6.30
CA ILE A 288 28.24 9.39 -5.69
C ILE A 288 28.21 9.14 -4.19
N ILE A 289 27.18 9.66 -3.49
CA ILE A 289 27.00 9.46 -2.04
C ILE A 289 26.99 7.96 -1.69
N ILE A 290 26.24 7.16 -2.45
CA ILE A 290 26.17 5.70 -2.23
C ILE A 290 27.55 5.04 -2.36
N ASN A 291 28.30 5.37 -3.43
CA ASN A 291 29.59 4.76 -3.68
C ASN A 291 30.61 5.14 -2.59
N ASP A 292 30.59 6.39 -2.12
CA ASP A 292 31.46 6.86 -1.05
C ASP A 292 31.15 6.15 0.27
N LEU A 293 29.87 6.00 0.62
CA LEU A 293 29.44 5.29 1.82
C LEU A 293 29.78 3.79 1.77
N ILE A 294 29.64 3.13 0.61
CA ILE A 294 30.05 1.72 0.43
C ILE A 294 31.56 1.56 0.59
N GLN A 295 32.35 2.50 0.08
CA GLN A 295 33.81 2.48 0.26
C GLN A 295 34.21 2.68 1.72
N GLY A 296 33.50 3.53 2.46
CA GLY A 296 33.68 3.74 3.89
C GLY A 296 33.27 2.54 4.75
N SER A 297 32.26 1.76 4.34
CA SER A 297 31.75 0.61 5.10
C SER A 297 32.58 -0.69 4.98
N ARG A 298 33.79 -0.63 4.41
CA ARG A 298 34.64 -1.82 4.14
C ARG A 298 35.07 -2.59 5.39
N ASN A 299 35.04 -1.96 6.57
CA ASN A 299 35.51 -2.53 7.83
C ASN A 299 34.41 -3.18 8.68
N ASP A 300 33.25 -3.52 8.11
CA ASP A 300 32.18 -4.19 8.85
C ASP A 300 31.63 -3.33 10.02
N ASP A 301 31.86 -2.02 9.94
CA ASP A 301 31.41 -1.02 10.90
C ASP A 301 29.88 -0.93 10.88
N THR A 302 29.26 -1.36 11.99
CA THR A 302 27.81 -1.39 12.14
C THR A 302 27.18 -0.01 12.15
N ASP A 303 27.90 1.01 12.60
CA ASP A 303 27.39 2.37 12.70
C ASP A 303 27.40 3.02 11.31
N ALA A 304 28.46 2.80 10.54
CA ALA A 304 28.53 3.21 9.13
C ALA A 304 27.42 2.56 8.28
N ILE A 305 27.14 1.27 8.48
CA ILE A 305 26.05 0.58 7.78
C ILE A 305 24.68 1.12 8.21
N SER A 306 24.48 1.38 9.51
CA SER A 306 23.24 1.99 10.02
C SER A 306 22.99 3.34 9.38
N LYS A 307 24.03 4.18 9.31
CA LYS A 307 23.95 5.51 8.72
C LYS A 307 23.66 5.44 7.21
N LEU A 308 24.34 4.56 6.49
CA LEU A 308 24.08 4.31 5.07
C LEU A 308 22.62 3.90 4.81
N LEU A 309 22.09 2.95 5.59
CA LEU A 309 20.71 2.49 5.41
C LEU A 309 19.69 3.59 5.71
N GLN A 310 19.95 4.42 6.73
CA GLN A 310 19.13 5.58 7.03
C GLN A 310 19.15 6.60 5.89
N ASP A 311 20.35 6.97 5.40
CA ASP A 311 20.50 7.97 4.34
C ASP A 311 19.87 7.49 3.01
N LEU A 312 20.04 6.20 2.68
CA LEU A 312 19.39 5.56 1.54
C LEU A 312 17.87 5.67 1.64
N LYS A 313 17.32 5.35 2.81
CA LYS A 313 15.88 5.35 3.06
C LYS A 313 15.28 6.75 2.96
N GLU A 314 15.89 7.71 3.64
CA GLU A 314 15.41 9.09 3.68
C GLU A 314 15.45 9.73 2.29
N TRP A 315 16.56 9.55 1.57
CA TRP A 315 16.68 10.05 0.21
C TRP A 315 15.65 9.40 -0.72
N LEU A 316 15.54 8.07 -0.71
CA LEU A 316 14.63 7.35 -1.61
C LEU A 316 13.17 7.72 -1.36
N ILE A 317 12.73 7.73 -0.11
CA ILE A 317 11.35 8.12 0.25
C ILE A 317 11.07 9.56 -0.20
N SER A 318 11.99 10.48 0.06
CA SER A 318 11.78 11.89 -0.30
C SER A 318 11.78 12.08 -1.82
N HIS A 319 12.70 11.43 -2.53
CA HIS A 319 12.85 11.54 -3.98
C HIS A 319 11.59 10.99 -4.69
N ILE A 320 11.12 9.81 -4.28
CA ILE A 320 9.90 9.21 -4.84
C ILE A 320 8.68 10.11 -4.58
N ALA A 321 8.51 10.56 -3.33
CA ALA A 321 7.33 11.33 -2.93
C ALA A 321 7.26 12.72 -3.60
N VAL A 322 8.41 13.33 -3.94
CA VAL A 322 8.50 14.71 -4.40
C VAL A 322 8.92 14.82 -5.86
N GLU A 323 10.02 14.19 -6.25
CA GLU A 323 10.61 14.32 -7.58
C GLU A 323 9.93 13.38 -8.58
N ASP A 324 9.88 12.08 -8.29
CA ASP A 324 9.31 11.09 -9.24
C ASP A 324 7.80 11.31 -9.44
N LYS A 325 7.13 11.84 -8.42
CA LYS A 325 5.71 12.23 -8.51
C LYS A 325 5.44 13.30 -9.57
N LYS A 326 6.43 14.13 -9.93
CA LYS A 326 6.30 15.11 -11.03
C LYS A 326 6.15 14.42 -12.38
N LEU A 327 6.77 13.25 -12.56
CA LEU A 327 6.67 12.46 -13.80
C LEU A 327 5.21 12.12 -14.10
N PHE A 328 4.43 11.74 -13.08
CA PHE A 328 3.00 11.46 -13.27
C PHE A 328 2.21 12.64 -13.79
N TYR A 329 2.39 13.83 -13.21
CA TYR A 329 1.66 15.03 -13.65
C TYR A 329 1.96 15.38 -15.12
N PHE A 330 3.20 15.13 -15.55
CA PHE A 330 3.63 15.34 -16.93
C PHE A 330 3.13 14.24 -17.88
N PHE A 331 3.17 12.97 -17.46
CA PHE A 331 2.83 11.82 -18.31
C PHE A 331 1.38 11.36 -18.23
N ARG A 332 0.54 11.88 -17.32
CA ARG A 332 -0.84 11.39 -17.09
C ARG A 332 -1.71 11.31 -18.35
N SER A 333 -1.52 12.21 -19.31
CA SER A 333 -2.26 12.21 -20.59
C SER A 333 -1.65 11.28 -21.66
N ARG A 334 -0.45 10.77 -21.42
CA ARG A 334 0.36 9.94 -22.33
C ARG A 334 0.76 8.60 -21.72
N LEU A 335 0.09 8.17 -20.64
CA LEU A 335 0.40 6.91 -19.95
C LEU A 335 0.34 5.69 -20.89
N GLY A 336 -0.56 5.72 -21.89
CA GLY A 336 -0.61 4.67 -22.92
C GLY A 336 0.69 4.56 -23.71
N GLU A 337 1.24 5.69 -24.19
CA GLU A 337 2.51 5.73 -24.91
C GLU A 337 3.69 5.33 -24.02
N VAL A 338 3.69 5.80 -22.76
CA VAL A 338 4.73 5.43 -21.78
C VAL A 338 4.72 3.92 -21.55
N ASN A 339 3.54 3.33 -21.36
CA ASN A 339 3.40 1.88 -21.16
C ASN A 339 3.85 1.09 -22.38
N GLU A 340 3.58 1.57 -23.59
CA GLU A 340 4.05 0.94 -24.83
C GLU A 340 5.58 0.99 -24.93
N TYR A 341 6.19 2.15 -24.69
CA TYR A 341 7.64 2.29 -24.70
C TYR A 341 8.33 1.41 -23.65
N VAL A 342 7.75 1.29 -22.46
CA VAL A 342 8.24 0.40 -21.41
C VAL A 342 8.17 -1.06 -21.85
N ARG A 343 7.09 -1.48 -22.54
CA ARG A 343 7.02 -2.84 -23.12
C ARG A 343 8.10 -3.08 -24.15
N GLU A 344 8.38 -2.09 -25.02
CA GLU A 344 9.49 -2.18 -25.98
C GLU A 344 10.85 -2.34 -25.28
N LEU A 345 11.12 -1.54 -24.24
CA LEU A 345 12.35 -1.65 -23.46
C LEU A 345 12.50 -3.04 -22.81
N ASN A 346 11.42 -3.59 -22.27
CA ASN A 346 11.41 -4.92 -21.67
C ASN A 346 11.66 -6.01 -22.73
N GLN A 347 11.02 -5.92 -23.90
CA GLN A 347 11.25 -6.84 -25.02
C GLN A 347 12.68 -6.78 -25.55
N GLN A 348 13.33 -5.61 -25.49
CA GLN A 348 14.73 -5.41 -25.85
C GLN A 348 15.71 -5.84 -24.75
N GLY A 349 15.23 -6.31 -23.59
CA GLY A 349 16.07 -6.67 -22.45
C GLY A 349 16.78 -5.48 -21.80
N LYS A 350 16.30 -4.25 -22.03
CA LYS A 350 16.89 -3.02 -21.48
C LYS A 350 16.40 -2.68 -20.07
N ILE A 351 15.25 -3.23 -19.68
CA ILE A 351 14.70 -3.12 -18.33
C ILE A 351 14.23 -4.51 -17.90
N HIS A 352 14.31 -4.80 -16.59
CA HIS A 352 13.82 -6.05 -16.06
C HIS A 352 12.61 -5.85 -15.13
N ILE A 353 11.56 -6.63 -15.35
CA ILE A 353 10.34 -6.63 -14.52
C ILE A 353 10.33 -7.91 -13.68
N TRP A 354 10.60 -7.76 -12.39
CA TRP A 354 10.64 -8.87 -11.44
C TRP A 354 9.22 -9.33 -11.11
N LYS A 355 8.97 -10.65 -11.16
CA LYS A 355 7.65 -11.23 -10.84
C LYS A 355 7.18 -10.84 -9.43
N ASP A 356 8.09 -10.88 -8.46
CA ASP A 356 7.80 -10.52 -7.07
C ASP A 356 7.42 -9.04 -6.93
N ALA A 357 8.05 -8.14 -7.70
CA ALA A 357 7.69 -6.72 -7.73
C ALA A 357 6.28 -6.51 -8.30
N VAL A 358 5.91 -7.26 -9.34
CA VAL A 358 4.55 -7.28 -9.88
C VAL A 358 3.55 -7.79 -8.85
N SER A 359 3.88 -8.83 -8.09
CA SER A 359 3.02 -9.35 -7.03
C SER A 359 2.78 -8.31 -5.92
N ILE A 360 3.84 -7.66 -5.44
CA ILE A 360 3.72 -6.57 -4.43
C ILE A 360 2.86 -5.42 -4.99
N TYR A 361 3.10 -5.04 -6.24
CA TYR A 361 2.33 -3.99 -6.91
C TYR A 361 0.85 -4.37 -7.08
N ARG A 362 0.54 -5.63 -7.43
CA ARG A 362 -0.85 -6.09 -7.50
C ARG A 362 -1.54 -6.01 -6.14
N LEU A 363 -0.88 -6.45 -5.08
CA LEU A 363 -1.42 -6.36 -3.73
C LEU A 363 -1.68 -4.91 -3.30
N LEU A 364 -0.67 -4.05 -3.44
CA LEU A 364 -0.69 -2.69 -2.90
C LEU A 364 -1.37 -1.67 -3.81
N VAL A 365 -1.43 -1.94 -5.12
CA VAL A 365 -1.79 -0.94 -6.13
C VAL A 365 -2.86 -1.43 -7.09
N GLU A 366 -2.80 -2.68 -7.55
CA GLU A 366 -3.68 -3.24 -8.58
C GLU A 366 -4.21 -4.63 -8.24
N TYR A 367 -5.27 -4.71 -7.46
CA TYR A 367 -6.07 -5.93 -7.44
C TYR A 367 -6.97 -5.86 -8.67
N GLU A 368 -6.68 -6.80 -9.56
CA GLU A 368 -7.24 -7.11 -10.89
C GLU A 368 -6.78 -6.30 -12.12
N GLU A 369 -5.67 -6.76 -12.72
CA GLU A 369 -5.63 -7.20 -14.13
C GLU A 369 -4.61 -8.37 -14.23
N THR A 370 -5.05 -9.59 -13.92
CA THR A 370 -4.38 -10.79 -14.46
C THR A 370 -5.23 -11.24 -15.64
N PRO A 371 -4.82 -11.01 -16.90
CA PRO A 371 -5.36 -11.82 -17.97
C PRO A 371 -5.00 -13.25 -17.62
N THR A 372 -6.00 -14.12 -17.60
CA THR A 372 -5.78 -15.56 -17.75
C THR A 372 -4.74 -15.75 -18.85
N LEU A 373 -3.53 -16.18 -18.45
CA LEU A 373 -2.61 -16.80 -19.40
C LEU A 373 -3.39 -18.02 -19.89
N LYS A 374 -3.98 -17.90 -21.09
CA LYS A 374 -4.50 -19.06 -21.79
C LYS A 374 -3.29 -19.97 -22.06
N THR A 375 -3.28 -21.07 -21.30
CA THR A 375 -2.53 -22.34 -21.44
C THR A 375 -1.05 -22.24 -21.76
#